data_AF-A0A401L9R2-F1
#
_entry.id   AF-A0A401L9R2-F1
#
_cell.length_a   1.000
_cell.length_b   1.000
_cell.length_c   1.000
_cell.angle_alpha   90.00
_cell.angle_beta   90.00
_cell.angle_gamma   90.00
#
_symmetry.space_group_name_H-M   'P 1'
#
loop_
_entity.id
_entity.type
_entity.pdbx_description
1 polymer ?
#
loop_
_entity_poly.entity_id
_entity_poly.type
_entity_poly.pdbx_seq_one_letter_code
_entity_poly.pdbx_strand_id
1 'polypeptide(L)'
;MASALLMDAYPPGMHQFRPDYVFDTLYRDLCGSAWRTAGYPDGSGHSDAIRSCFAEQFRRLSPVHTSRAIRQAELIRFGRRWSALTLPTACVFCLGRWAEHQTPCRHGICDICVTMLGQRARGVEYHRDLAQCPLCQGALQLTVRQLPPTKRPVVLALDGGGIRGMVTLGLLRALEQRLAGAITLPEIPDLTAGTSVGELHTLFPSWPVCSVIGTDQVYNNTLAAEACRRFPDLAQCIFQPGYSLSRLWPWLGCILNLVRDGAYDSGALERTLQQVCQPGRRVFDVMPPVAAGRRLAIVASRTSDGKPVVFPNYRGVRHRAVDSAYQRIVSHGASQNPLLRKALECSAAAPWFFRSKHLPGIGVLQDGGVRANNPHGIAQEECRIIWPSAQAHDLLVSVGMGYVLL
;
A
#
# COMPACT_ATOMS: atom_id res chain seq x y z
N MET A 1 13.97 23.30 8.66
CA MET A 1 14.75 22.35 7.83
C MET A 1 15.95 21.79 8.58
N ALA A 2 16.89 22.62 9.04
CA ALA A 2 18.15 22.24 9.69
C ALA A 2 18.11 21.00 10.63
N SER A 3 17.18 20.92 11.59
CA SER A 3 17.12 19.79 12.53
C SER A 3 16.80 18.44 11.88
N ALA A 4 16.16 18.43 10.72
CA ALA A 4 15.93 17.20 9.96
C ALA A 4 17.21 16.73 9.25
N LEU A 5 17.95 17.67 8.66
CA LEU A 5 19.25 17.42 8.03
C LEU A 5 20.28 16.96 9.07
N LEU A 6 20.32 17.59 10.26
CA LEU A 6 21.22 17.21 11.35
C LEU A 6 21.00 15.77 11.79
N MET A 7 19.75 15.31 11.84
CA MET A 7 19.39 13.95 12.24
C MET A 7 19.71 12.91 11.15
N ASP A 8 19.69 13.31 9.88
CA ASP A 8 20.10 12.47 8.76
C ASP A 8 21.62 12.36 8.65
N ALA A 9 22.34 13.46 8.91
CA ALA A 9 23.79 13.57 8.88
C ALA A 9 24.51 12.98 10.10
N TYR A 10 23.91 13.09 11.28
CA TYR A 10 24.48 12.66 12.56
C TYR A 10 23.48 11.80 13.35
N PRO A 11 23.11 10.61 12.84
CA PRO A 11 22.36 9.63 13.63
C PRO A 11 23.14 9.24 14.90
N PRO A 12 22.46 8.86 16.00
CA PRO A 12 23.12 8.52 17.26
C PRO A 12 24.19 7.43 17.09
N GLY A 13 25.41 7.71 17.54
CA GLY A 13 26.56 6.80 17.45
C GLY A 13 27.48 7.00 16.22
N MET A 14 27.14 7.91 15.29
CA MET A 14 27.99 8.21 14.14
C MET A 14 29.16 9.16 14.47
N HIS A 15 30.27 9.03 13.73
CA HIS A 15 31.42 9.93 13.81
C HIS A 15 31.05 11.39 13.50
N GLN A 16 31.60 12.32 14.28
CA GLN A 16 31.28 13.75 14.20
C GLN A 16 32.24 14.50 13.26
N PHE A 17 31.93 14.47 11.96
CA PHE A 17 32.58 15.32 10.96
C PHE A 17 32.18 16.80 11.11
N ARG A 18 32.98 17.73 10.58
CA ARG A 18 32.72 19.19 10.67
C ARG A 18 31.39 19.57 9.99
N PRO A 19 30.48 20.30 10.68
CA PRO A 19 29.13 20.55 10.18
C PRO A 19 29.08 21.38 8.89
N ASP A 20 29.97 22.36 8.73
CA ASP A 20 30.06 23.15 7.50
C ASP A 20 30.33 22.27 6.28
N TYR A 21 31.36 21.43 6.36
CA TYR A 21 31.76 20.55 5.25
C TYR A 21 30.68 19.51 4.92
N VAL A 22 30.04 18.94 5.94
CA VAL A 22 28.93 17.99 5.75
C VAL A 22 27.73 18.68 5.10
N PHE A 23 27.38 19.91 5.52
CA PHE A 23 26.30 20.67 4.90
C PHE A 23 26.61 21.05 3.45
N ASP A 24 27.80 21.58 3.21
CA ASP A 24 28.22 22.04 1.88
C ASP A 24 28.35 20.88 0.89
N THR A 25 28.78 19.70 1.35
CA THR A 25 28.93 18.50 0.49
C THR A 25 27.62 17.77 0.23
N LEU A 26 26.71 17.66 1.23
CA LEU A 26 25.53 16.80 1.12
C LEU A 26 24.21 17.55 0.88
N TYR A 27 24.10 18.80 1.31
CA TYR A 27 22.80 19.49 1.41
C TYR A 27 22.73 20.87 0.74
N ARG A 28 23.85 21.52 0.41
CA ARG A 28 23.84 22.83 -0.27
C ARG A 28 23.10 22.80 -1.60
N ASP A 29 23.45 21.87 -2.49
CA ASP A 29 22.80 21.75 -3.81
C ASP A 29 21.34 21.31 -3.74
N LEU A 30 20.98 20.48 -2.74
CA LEU A 30 19.60 20.11 -2.48
C LEU A 30 18.78 21.32 -2.00
N CYS A 31 19.33 22.15 -1.10
CA CYS A 31 18.68 23.38 -0.65
C CYS A 31 18.53 24.39 -1.79
N GLY A 32 19.60 24.66 -2.54
CA GLY A 32 19.57 25.57 -3.68
C GLY A 32 18.60 25.11 -4.77
N SER A 33 18.52 23.81 -5.04
CA SER A 33 17.54 23.25 -5.99
C SER A 33 16.11 23.37 -5.49
N ALA A 34 15.86 23.11 -4.20
CA ALA A 34 14.53 23.30 -3.61
C ALA A 34 14.06 24.76 -3.67
N TRP A 35 14.96 25.73 -3.41
CA TRP A 35 14.63 27.16 -3.54
C TRP A 35 14.36 27.57 -4.99
N ARG A 36 15.14 27.10 -5.96
CA ARG A 36 14.88 27.30 -7.40
C ARG A 36 13.51 26.75 -7.80
N THR A 37 13.15 25.53 -7.36
CA THR A 37 11.81 24.95 -7.59
C THR A 37 10.69 25.74 -6.90
N ALA A 38 10.98 26.40 -5.78
CA ALA A 38 10.04 27.28 -5.07
C ALA A 38 9.94 28.71 -5.67
N GLY A 39 10.59 28.99 -6.80
CA GLY A 39 10.56 30.29 -7.48
C GLY A 39 11.59 31.31 -7.00
N TYR A 40 12.54 30.91 -6.15
CA TYR A 40 13.63 31.76 -5.66
C TYR A 40 14.95 31.40 -6.38
N PRO A 41 15.31 32.09 -7.49
CA PRO A 41 16.49 31.75 -8.27
C PRO A 41 17.79 31.95 -7.46
N ASP A 42 17.86 33.02 -6.67
CA ASP A 42 18.91 33.20 -5.66
C ASP A 42 18.46 32.65 -4.30
N GLY A 43 18.58 31.33 -4.15
CA GLY A 43 18.37 30.62 -2.89
C GLY A 43 19.57 30.65 -1.93
N SER A 44 20.62 31.45 -2.20
CA SER A 44 21.89 31.40 -1.46
C SER A 44 21.73 31.73 0.02
N GLY A 45 21.34 32.96 0.36
CA GLY A 45 21.19 33.43 1.74
C GLY A 45 20.21 32.59 2.57
N HIS A 46 19.16 32.04 1.94
CA HIS A 46 18.27 31.08 2.58
C HIS A 46 18.97 29.75 2.91
N SER A 47 19.82 29.25 2.02
CA SER A 47 20.61 28.04 2.22
C SER A 47 21.70 28.25 3.29
N ASP A 48 22.34 29.41 3.32
CA ASP A 48 23.36 29.76 4.32
C ASP A 48 22.74 30.04 5.71
N ALA A 49 21.51 30.56 5.78
CA ALA A 49 20.74 30.59 7.03
C ALA A 49 20.42 29.17 7.54
N ILE A 50 20.10 28.22 6.64
CA ILE A 50 19.89 26.81 7.01
C ILE A 50 21.22 26.17 7.48
N ARG A 51 22.35 26.41 6.80
CA ARG A 51 23.69 25.98 7.23
C ARG A 51 24.04 26.51 8.62
N SER A 52 23.82 27.80 8.85
CA SER A 52 24.10 28.45 10.14
C SER A 52 23.28 27.81 11.27
N CYS A 53 21.99 27.54 11.02
CA CYS A 53 21.11 26.85 11.95
C CYS A 53 21.50 25.37 12.17
N PHE A 54 22.03 24.69 11.13
CA PHE A 54 22.56 23.32 11.21
C PHE A 54 23.83 23.26 12.06
N ALA A 55 24.78 24.18 11.87
CA ALA A 55 26.00 24.28 12.69
C ALA A 55 25.72 24.67 14.15
N GLU A 56 24.74 25.55 14.40
CA GLU A 56 24.24 25.86 15.75
C GLU A 56 23.65 24.62 16.44
N GLN A 57 22.82 23.84 15.74
CA GLN A 57 22.23 22.64 16.30
C GLN A 57 23.24 21.49 16.44
N PHE A 58 24.29 21.45 15.61
CA PHE A 58 25.43 20.54 15.80
C PHE A 58 26.18 20.87 17.11
N ARG A 59 26.42 22.14 17.42
CA ARG A 59 27.02 22.56 18.72
C ARG A 59 26.17 22.22 19.94
N ARG A 60 24.87 21.87 19.76
CA ARG A 60 23.98 21.37 20.82
C ARG A 60 24.02 19.84 20.99
N LEU A 61 24.75 19.10 20.15
CA LEU A 61 24.84 17.64 20.26
C LEU A 61 25.64 17.22 21.51
N SER A 62 25.11 16.26 22.26
CA SER A 62 25.81 15.61 23.36
C SER A 62 25.32 14.16 23.54
N PRO A 63 25.95 13.34 24.41
CA PRO A 63 25.45 12.00 24.73
C PRO A 63 23.99 11.97 25.22
N VAL A 64 23.51 13.08 25.80
CA VAL A 64 22.10 13.28 26.20
C VAL A 64 21.31 13.93 25.06
N HIS A 65 21.84 15.01 24.48
CA HIS A 65 21.20 15.76 23.40
C HIS A 65 21.50 15.14 22.03
N THR A 66 20.93 13.97 21.77
CA THR A 66 21.01 13.33 20.45
C THR A 66 20.31 14.16 19.36
N SER A 67 20.73 13.99 18.11
CA SER A 67 20.09 14.65 16.95
C SER A 67 18.59 14.34 16.83
N ARG A 68 18.18 13.10 17.16
CA ARG A 68 16.77 12.71 17.35
C ARG A 68 16.07 13.62 18.36
N ALA A 69 16.65 13.80 19.55
CA ALA A 69 16.05 14.60 20.62
C ALA A 69 15.92 16.08 20.21
N ILE A 70 16.94 16.65 19.56
CA ILE A 70 16.89 18.01 18.99
C ILE A 70 15.77 18.10 17.94
N ARG A 71 15.67 17.14 17.01
CA ARG A 71 14.62 17.12 15.99
C ARG A 71 13.22 17.02 16.58
N GLN A 72 13.04 16.18 17.60
CA GLN A 72 11.78 16.04 18.32
C GLN A 72 11.41 17.32 19.09
N ALA A 73 12.37 17.98 19.76
CA ALA A 73 12.14 19.23 20.47
C ALA A 73 11.72 20.38 19.53
N GLU A 74 12.42 20.59 18.41
CA GLU A 74 12.02 21.62 17.44
C GLU A 74 10.65 21.28 16.80
N LEU A 75 10.33 20.00 16.57
CA LEU A 75 9.00 19.61 16.08
C LEU A 75 7.88 19.85 17.09
N ILE A 76 8.10 19.64 18.38
CA ILE A 76 7.13 20.01 19.44
C ILE A 76 6.95 21.55 19.46
N ARG A 77 8.06 22.31 19.34
CA ARG A 77 8.07 23.78 19.34
C ARG A 77 7.29 24.40 18.17
N PHE A 78 7.46 23.88 16.95
CA PHE A 78 6.78 24.40 15.76
C PHE A 78 5.45 23.69 15.44
N GLY A 79 5.24 22.46 15.94
CA GLY A 79 4.12 21.59 15.58
C GLY A 79 2.74 22.11 15.94
N ARG A 80 2.61 22.96 16.96
CA ARG A 80 1.34 23.69 17.23
C ARG A 80 0.98 24.72 16.16
N ARG A 81 1.99 25.34 15.51
CA ARG A 81 1.80 26.31 14.42
C ARG A 81 1.65 25.64 13.06
N TRP A 82 2.23 24.46 12.88
CA TRP A 82 2.22 23.70 11.63
C TRP A 82 1.35 22.43 11.70
N SER A 83 0.37 22.39 12.61
CA SER A 83 -0.55 21.26 12.80
C SER A 83 -1.47 20.99 11.59
N ALA A 84 -1.64 21.98 10.72
CA ALA A 84 -2.36 21.87 9.44
C ALA A 84 -1.45 21.50 8.25
N LEU A 85 -0.13 21.36 8.45
CA LEU A 85 0.83 21.08 7.37
C LEU A 85 0.77 19.61 6.95
N THR A 86 -0.12 19.31 5.99
CA THR A 86 -0.19 17.98 5.40
C THR A 86 0.98 17.75 4.43
N LEU A 87 1.93 16.92 4.85
CA LEU A 87 2.91 16.28 3.96
C LEU A 87 2.44 14.83 3.73
N PRO A 88 1.65 14.56 2.67
CA PRO A 88 1.20 13.21 2.37
C PRO A 88 2.33 12.34 1.79
N THR A 89 3.22 12.92 0.99
CA THR A 89 4.29 12.23 0.24
C THR A 89 5.56 12.02 1.07
N ALA A 90 6.01 13.04 1.80
CA ALA A 90 7.22 13.02 2.61
C ALA A 90 6.93 12.76 4.09
N CYS A 91 7.85 12.09 4.79
CA CYS A 91 7.75 11.88 6.23
C CYS A 91 7.93 13.20 7.00
N VAL A 92 6.93 13.60 7.79
CA VAL A 92 6.99 14.86 8.58
C VAL A 92 8.17 14.92 9.56
N PHE A 93 8.66 13.76 10.01
CA PHE A 93 9.77 13.69 10.96
C PHE A 93 11.12 13.93 10.28
N CYS A 94 11.54 13.10 9.32
CA CYS A 94 12.86 13.24 8.69
C CYS A 94 12.92 14.13 7.45
N LEU A 95 11.76 14.46 6.82
CA LEU A 95 11.60 15.23 5.59
C LEU A 95 12.26 14.64 4.31
N GLY A 96 13.39 13.95 4.41
CA GLY A 96 14.13 13.38 3.27
C GLY A 96 13.71 11.98 2.81
N ARG A 97 12.73 11.34 3.45
CA ARG A 97 12.24 9.99 3.06
C ARG A 97 10.74 10.04 2.77
N TRP A 98 10.32 9.24 1.79
CA TRP A 98 8.92 9.01 1.45
C TRP A 98 8.16 8.49 2.67
N ALA A 99 6.94 8.98 2.90
CA ALA A 99 6.06 8.43 3.93
C ALA A 99 5.50 7.06 3.48
N GLU A 100 5.46 6.12 4.40
CA GLU A 100 4.94 4.75 4.22
C GLU A 100 3.61 4.54 4.94
N HIS A 101 3.35 5.31 5.99
CA HIS A 101 2.17 5.22 6.83
C HIS A 101 1.45 6.58 6.86
N GLN A 102 0.24 6.63 6.32
CA GLN A 102 -0.62 7.81 6.45
C GLN A 102 -1.41 7.73 7.74
N THR A 103 -1.06 8.55 8.74
CA THR A 103 -1.75 8.57 10.03
C THR A 103 -3.15 9.20 9.94
N PRO A 104 -4.07 8.91 10.88
CA PRO A 104 -5.42 9.51 10.91
C PRO A 104 -5.42 11.04 10.92
N CYS A 105 -4.44 11.67 11.59
CA CYS A 105 -4.24 13.12 11.59
C CYS A 105 -3.58 13.68 10.31
N ARG A 106 -3.56 12.89 9.22
CA ARG A 106 -3.08 13.24 7.87
C ARG A 106 -1.60 13.63 7.74
N HIS A 107 -0.80 13.35 8.76
CA HIS A 107 0.67 13.44 8.71
C HIS A 107 1.28 12.10 8.24
N GLY A 108 2.17 12.13 7.25
CA GLY A 108 2.88 10.95 6.76
C GLY A 108 4.13 10.62 7.59
N ILE A 109 4.39 9.33 7.84
CA ILE A 109 5.62 8.85 8.49
C ILE A 109 6.22 7.63 7.76
N CYS A 110 7.55 7.49 7.77
CA CYS A 110 8.25 6.36 7.15
C CYS A 110 8.70 5.33 8.20
N ASP A 111 8.95 4.09 7.78
CA ASP A 111 9.30 2.97 8.67
C ASP A 111 10.49 3.27 9.60
N ILE A 112 11.56 3.88 9.08
CA ILE A 112 12.76 4.23 9.86
C ILE A 112 12.42 5.24 10.98
N CYS A 113 11.52 6.19 10.72
CA CYS A 113 11.06 7.14 11.73
C CYS A 113 10.17 6.46 12.77
N VAL A 114 9.41 5.42 12.41
CA VAL A 114 8.68 4.59 13.38
C VAL A 114 9.65 3.71 14.20
N THR A 115 10.71 3.16 13.60
CA THR A 115 11.80 2.48 14.34
C THR A 115 12.44 3.40 15.37
N MET A 116 12.71 4.64 14.97
CA MET A 116 13.45 5.62 15.76
C MET A 116 12.60 6.23 16.88
N LEU A 117 11.31 6.48 16.64
CA LEU A 117 10.42 7.11 17.61
C LEU A 117 9.63 6.14 18.48
N GLY A 118 9.19 5.02 17.90
CA GLY A 118 8.28 4.07 18.53
C GLY A 118 8.94 3.25 19.64
N GLN A 119 8.13 2.82 20.60
CA GLN A 119 8.54 1.88 21.64
C GLN A 119 8.54 0.45 21.08
N ARG A 120 9.25 -0.49 21.74
CA ARG A 120 9.15 -1.91 21.40
C ARG A 120 7.78 -2.42 21.87
N ALA A 121 7.00 -3.02 20.98
CA ALA A 121 5.77 -3.69 21.36
C ALA A 121 6.07 -4.87 22.31
N ARG A 122 5.15 -5.16 23.23
CA ARG A 122 5.33 -6.24 24.22
C ARG A 122 4.98 -7.58 23.59
N GLY A 123 5.82 -8.61 23.81
CA GLY A 123 5.57 -9.98 23.39
C GLY A 123 5.81 -10.30 21.90
N VAL A 124 6.04 -9.30 21.04
CA VAL A 124 6.27 -9.49 19.60
C VAL A 124 7.52 -8.78 19.10
N GLU A 125 8.45 -9.55 18.52
CA GLU A 125 9.68 -8.99 17.94
C GLU A 125 9.42 -8.13 16.71
N TYR A 126 10.34 -7.19 16.41
CA TYR A 126 10.30 -6.30 15.25
C TYR A 126 9.01 -5.46 15.06
N HIS A 127 8.14 -5.41 16.07
CA HIS A 127 7.00 -4.49 16.11
C HIS A 127 7.36 -3.20 16.87
N ARG A 128 6.79 -2.07 16.44
CA ARG A 128 7.05 -0.73 16.99
C ARG A 128 5.76 0.05 17.18
N ASP A 129 5.52 0.51 18.40
CA ASP A 129 4.32 1.24 18.78
C ASP A 129 4.58 2.74 18.87
N LEU A 130 3.81 3.54 18.12
CA LEU A 130 3.89 4.99 18.11
C LEU A 130 2.57 5.60 18.63
N ALA A 131 2.61 6.02 19.90
CA ALA A 131 1.46 6.50 20.66
C ALA A 131 0.98 7.93 20.31
N GLN A 132 1.80 8.72 19.61
CA GLN A 132 1.54 10.14 19.31
C GLN A 132 2.13 10.53 17.94
N CYS A 133 1.46 11.44 17.22
CA CYS A 133 2.01 12.02 16.00
C CYS A 133 3.17 12.98 16.30
N PRO A 134 4.37 12.83 15.70
CA PRO A 134 5.53 13.66 16.04
C PRO A 134 5.44 15.12 15.61
N LEU A 135 4.46 15.52 14.78
CA LEU A 135 4.22 16.94 14.44
C LEU A 135 3.12 17.53 15.33
N CYS A 136 1.87 17.11 15.16
CA CYS A 136 0.73 17.72 15.87
C CYS A 136 0.49 17.22 17.30
N GLN A 137 1.25 16.22 17.79
CA GLN A 137 1.10 15.57 19.10
C GLN A 137 -0.27 14.91 19.37
N GLY A 138 -1.14 14.83 18.35
CA GLY A 138 -2.40 14.09 18.43
C GLY A 138 -2.16 12.61 18.72
N ALA A 139 -3.04 12.01 19.53
CA ALA A 139 -2.98 10.61 19.90
C ALA A 139 -3.01 9.69 18.66
N LEU A 140 -2.23 8.62 18.73
CA LEU A 140 -2.04 7.66 17.65
C LEU A 140 -1.95 6.26 18.25
N GLN A 141 -2.51 5.26 17.58
CA GLN A 141 -2.37 3.84 17.96
C GLN A 141 -1.81 3.10 16.75
N LEU A 142 -0.57 3.44 16.39
CA LEU A 142 0.13 2.90 15.23
C LEU A 142 1.17 1.87 15.71
N THR A 143 0.85 0.59 15.58
CA THR A 143 1.84 -0.49 15.60
C THR A 143 2.33 -0.73 14.18
N VAL A 144 3.65 -0.73 13.96
CA VAL A 144 4.25 -1.13 12.68
C VAL A 144 5.11 -2.37 12.87
N ARG A 145 4.78 -3.44 12.13
CA ARG A 145 5.65 -4.59 11.89
C ARG A 145 6.76 -4.19 10.94
N GLN A 146 8.00 -4.47 11.32
CA GLN A 146 9.18 -4.23 10.48
C GLN A 146 9.71 -5.57 9.96
N LEU A 147 10.26 -5.59 8.75
CA LEU A 147 11.00 -6.77 8.28
C LEU A 147 12.30 -6.87 9.11
N PRO A 148 12.60 -8.02 9.75
CA PRO A 148 13.87 -8.22 10.44
C PRO A 148 15.06 -8.02 9.49
N PRO A 149 16.16 -7.35 9.87
CA PRO A 149 17.29 -7.09 8.98
C PRO A 149 17.96 -8.34 8.38
N THR A 150 17.77 -9.50 9.00
CA THR A 150 18.31 -10.81 8.61
C THR A 150 17.30 -11.70 7.88
N LYS A 151 16.02 -11.30 7.76
CA LYS A 151 14.97 -12.01 7.03
C LYS A 151 14.77 -11.34 5.66
N ARG A 152 14.67 -12.10 4.57
CA ARG A 152 14.14 -11.57 3.30
C ARG A 152 12.60 -11.72 3.28
N PRO A 153 11.87 -10.83 2.58
CA PRO A 153 10.42 -10.84 2.63
C PRO A 153 9.82 -12.14 2.10
N VAL A 154 8.70 -12.57 2.70
CA VAL A 154 7.83 -13.62 2.17
C VAL A 154 6.74 -12.97 1.32
N VAL A 155 6.53 -13.50 0.12
CA VAL A 155 5.60 -12.95 -0.89
C VAL A 155 4.48 -13.95 -1.17
N LEU A 156 3.23 -13.49 -1.10
CA LEU A 156 2.05 -14.23 -1.51
C LEU A 156 1.47 -13.60 -2.78
N ALA A 157 1.44 -14.32 -3.88
CA ALA A 157 0.77 -13.94 -5.12
C ALA A 157 -0.54 -14.75 -5.23
N LEU A 158 -1.67 -14.06 -5.18
CA LEU A 158 -2.99 -14.64 -5.40
C LEU A 158 -3.42 -14.31 -6.82
N ASP A 159 -3.54 -15.35 -7.65
CA ASP A 159 -4.08 -15.25 -9.00
C ASP A 159 -5.55 -14.83 -8.94
N GLY A 160 -6.13 -14.46 -10.08
CA GLY A 160 -7.58 -14.44 -10.21
C GLY A 160 -8.15 -15.76 -10.72
N GLY A 161 -9.48 -15.85 -10.77
CA GLY A 161 -10.21 -17.00 -11.32
C GLY A 161 -11.64 -17.16 -10.78
N GLY A 162 -12.14 -16.13 -10.08
CA GLY A 162 -13.54 -16.01 -9.72
C GLY A 162 -13.90 -16.89 -8.53
N ILE A 163 -14.96 -17.67 -8.67
CA ILE A 163 -15.44 -18.63 -7.65
C ILE A 163 -14.43 -19.72 -7.36
N ARG A 164 -13.51 -19.98 -8.30
CA ARG A 164 -12.33 -20.81 -8.06
C ARG A 164 -11.35 -20.17 -7.07
N GLY A 165 -11.56 -18.93 -6.66
CA GLY A 165 -11.03 -18.36 -5.41
C GLY A 165 -11.32 -19.23 -4.19
N MET A 166 -12.39 -20.04 -4.22
CA MET A 166 -12.65 -21.09 -3.22
C MET A 166 -11.61 -22.23 -3.23
N VAL A 167 -10.98 -22.52 -4.38
CA VAL A 167 -9.83 -23.44 -4.50
C VAL A 167 -8.62 -22.84 -3.81
N THR A 168 -8.30 -21.56 -4.08
CA THR A 168 -7.25 -20.83 -3.33
C THR A 168 -7.55 -20.80 -1.84
N LEU A 169 -8.76 -20.46 -1.42
CA LEU A 169 -9.16 -20.51 -0.01
C LEU A 169 -9.02 -21.91 0.59
N GLY A 170 -9.37 -22.96 -0.16
CA GLY A 170 -9.15 -24.35 0.23
C GLY A 170 -7.67 -24.70 0.43
N LEU A 171 -6.80 -24.27 -0.48
CA LEU A 171 -5.34 -24.44 -0.37
C LEU A 171 -4.77 -23.65 0.81
N LEU A 172 -5.16 -22.37 0.96
CA LEU A 172 -4.74 -21.51 2.07
C LEU A 172 -5.23 -22.06 3.43
N ARG A 173 -6.45 -22.60 3.50
CA ARG A 173 -6.98 -23.30 4.69
C ARG A 173 -6.22 -24.60 4.96
N ALA A 174 -5.88 -25.37 3.93
CA ALA A 174 -5.10 -26.60 4.08
C ALA A 174 -3.63 -26.34 4.45
N LEU A 175 -3.12 -25.13 4.19
CA LEU A 175 -1.84 -24.62 4.68
C LEU A 175 -1.96 -24.16 6.15
N GLU A 176 -2.98 -23.35 6.47
CA GLU A 176 -3.30 -22.87 7.82
C GLU A 176 -3.53 -24.02 8.82
N GLN A 177 -4.19 -25.10 8.39
CA GLN A 177 -4.36 -26.32 9.19
C GLN A 177 -3.04 -27.07 9.42
N ARG A 178 -2.10 -27.08 8.45
CA ARG A 178 -0.76 -27.69 8.62
C ARG A 178 0.18 -26.86 9.48
N LEU A 179 -0.05 -25.54 9.58
CA LEU A 179 0.67 -24.66 10.51
C LEU A 179 0.25 -24.87 11.98
N ALA A 180 -0.79 -25.67 12.25
CA ALA A 180 -1.21 -26.14 13.57
C ALA A 180 -1.40 -25.03 14.63
N GLY A 181 -1.70 -23.80 14.21
CA GLY A 181 -1.85 -22.64 15.10
C GLY A 181 -0.53 -22.01 15.60
N ALA A 182 0.64 -22.49 15.15
CA ALA A 182 1.93 -21.94 15.57
C ALA A 182 2.19 -20.52 15.03
N ILE A 183 1.69 -20.23 13.82
CA ILE A 183 1.65 -18.89 13.19
C ILE A 183 0.36 -18.82 12.38
N THR A 184 -0.38 -17.70 12.41
CA THR A 184 -1.56 -17.55 11.53
C THR A 184 -1.14 -17.21 10.10
N LEU A 185 -1.89 -17.68 9.10
CA LEU A 185 -1.52 -17.44 7.70
C LEU A 185 -1.40 -15.93 7.34
N PRO A 186 -2.29 -15.02 7.80
CA PRO A 186 -2.14 -13.57 7.56
C PRO A 186 -0.86 -12.94 8.16
N GLU A 187 -0.14 -13.64 9.03
CA GLU A 187 1.13 -13.19 9.62
C GLU A 187 2.36 -13.67 8.86
N ILE A 188 2.24 -14.61 7.92
CA ILE A 188 3.41 -15.14 7.20
C ILE A 188 3.90 -14.19 6.10
N PRO A 189 3.07 -13.73 5.13
CA PRO A 189 3.51 -12.82 4.09
C PRO A 189 3.89 -11.45 4.64
N ASP A 190 4.97 -10.89 4.13
CA ASP A 190 5.30 -9.47 4.30
C ASP A 190 4.68 -8.64 3.16
N LEU A 191 4.51 -9.25 1.97
CA LEU A 191 3.79 -8.69 0.81
C LEU A 191 2.78 -9.69 0.26
N THR A 192 1.52 -9.26 0.13
CA THR A 192 0.47 -9.95 -0.62
C THR A 192 0.13 -9.15 -1.87
N ALA A 193 0.25 -9.77 -3.05
CA ALA A 193 -0.25 -9.23 -4.31
C ALA A 193 -1.49 -10.04 -4.74
N GLY A 194 -2.54 -9.36 -5.20
CA GLY A 194 -3.80 -10.01 -5.56
C GLY A 194 -4.43 -9.42 -6.80
N THR A 195 -4.67 -10.28 -7.79
CA THR A 195 -5.52 -9.99 -8.94
C THR A 195 -6.91 -10.60 -8.69
N SER A 196 -7.99 -9.95 -9.16
CA SER A 196 -9.22 -10.67 -9.46
C SER A 196 -9.21 -11.03 -10.96
N VAL A 197 -9.92 -12.10 -11.32
CA VAL A 197 -10.24 -12.51 -12.71
C VAL A 197 -11.57 -13.23 -12.73
N GLY A 198 -12.39 -12.98 -13.75
CA GLY A 198 -13.28 -13.99 -14.35
C GLY A 198 -12.69 -14.37 -15.71
N GLU A 199 -12.45 -15.67 -15.99
CA GLU A 199 -11.78 -16.07 -17.23
C GLU A 199 -12.72 -15.95 -18.44
N LEU A 200 -12.19 -15.39 -19.53
CA LEU A 200 -12.91 -15.17 -20.78
C LEU A 200 -13.01 -16.43 -21.65
N HIS A 201 -12.21 -17.45 -21.39
CA HIS A 201 -11.94 -18.56 -22.31
C HIS A 201 -12.87 -19.77 -22.21
N THR A 202 -13.91 -19.74 -21.37
CA THR A 202 -14.88 -20.84 -21.22
C THR A 202 -16.29 -20.41 -21.61
N LEU A 203 -16.98 -21.25 -22.39
CA LEU A 203 -18.41 -21.09 -22.77
C LEU A 203 -19.40 -21.18 -21.60
N PHE A 204 -18.91 -21.32 -20.36
CA PHE A 204 -19.68 -21.39 -19.13
C PHE A 204 -19.28 -20.24 -18.19
N PRO A 205 -20.26 -19.49 -17.62
CA PRO A 205 -19.96 -18.39 -16.71
C PRO A 205 -19.30 -18.89 -15.42
N SER A 206 -18.36 -18.10 -14.87
CA SER A 206 -17.65 -18.41 -13.62
C SER A 206 -17.76 -17.25 -12.62
N TRP A 207 -18.07 -17.55 -11.36
CA TRP A 207 -18.60 -16.62 -10.33
C TRP A 207 -17.47 -15.81 -9.57
N PRO A 208 -17.60 -15.13 -8.39
CA PRO A 208 -16.61 -14.18 -7.80
C PRO A 208 -15.56 -14.79 -6.87
N VAL A 209 -14.45 -14.14 -6.43
CA VAL A 209 -13.62 -12.96 -6.81
C VAL A 209 -12.39 -13.03 -5.88
N CYS A 210 -11.16 -12.73 -6.33
CA CYS A 210 -9.94 -13.12 -5.57
C CYS A 210 -9.18 -12.01 -4.82
N SER A 211 -9.11 -10.78 -5.34
CA SER A 211 -8.38 -9.68 -4.68
C SER A 211 -8.99 -9.23 -3.34
N VAL A 212 -10.27 -9.55 -3.09
CA VAL A 212 -10.94 -9.35 -1.78
C VAL A 212 -10.31 -10.23 -0.69
N ILE A 213 -9.90 -11.47 -0.99
CA ILE A 213 -9.37 -12.42 0.00
C ILE A 213 -8.07 -11.90 0.62
N GLY A 214 -7.08 -11.58 -0.22
CA GLY A 214 -5.78 -11.05 0.24
C GLY A 214 -5.94 -9.69 0.94
N THR A 215 -6.94 -8.91 0.55
CA THR A 215 -7.28 -7.63 1.19
C THR A 215 -7.83 -7.84 2.61
N ASP A 216 -8.77 -8.76 2.78
CA ASP A 216 -9.38 -9.08 4.08
C ASP A 216 -8.36 -9.71 5.05
N GLN A 217 -7.53 -10.64 4.56
CA GLN A 217 -6.41 -11.20 5.33
C GLN A 217 -5.43 -10.12 5.82
N VAL A 218 -4.96 -9.24 4.93
CA VAL A 218 -3.99 -8.18 5.30
C VAL A 218 -4.59 -7.20 6.31
N TYR A 219 -5.82 -6.73 6.08
CA TYR A 219 -6.39 -5.59 6.80
C TYR A 219 -7.27 -5.92 8.01
N ASN A 220 -7.87 -7.11 8.05
CA ASN A 220 -8.80 -7.53 9.10
C ASN A 220 -8.31 -8.80 9.83
N ASN A 221 -7.17 -9.37 9.43
CA ASN A 221 -6.56 -10.58 10.01
C ASN A 221 -7.39 -11.86 9.86
N THR A 222 -8.32 -11.90 8.91
CA THR A 222 -9.24 -13.02 8.70
C THR A 222 -8.49 -14.32 8.40
N LEU A 223 -8.78 -15.38 9.16
CA LEU A 223 -8.23 -16.72 8.95
C LEU A 223 -8.76 -17.32 7.64
N ALA A 224 -7.96 -18.13 6.94
CA ALA A 224 -8.39 -18.79 5.71
C ALA A 224 -9.59 -19.72 5.97
N ALA A 225 -9.66 -20.38 7.13
CA ALA A 225 -10.80 -21.16 7.56
C ALA A 225 -12.10 -20.34 7.76
N GLU A 226 -12.00 -19.06 8.12
CA GLU A 226 -13.16 -18.15 8.23
C GLU A 226 -13.56 -17.60 6.85
N ALA A 227 -12.58 -17.17 6.04
CA ALA A 227 -12.81 -16.73 4.67
C ALA A 227 -13.47 -17.84 3.83
N CYS A 228 -13.04 -19.10 3.96
CA CYS A 228 -13.72 -20.28 3.40
C CYS A 228 -15.22 -20.36 3.74
N ARG A 229 -15.64 -19.92 4.93
CA ARG A 229 -17.04 -19.99 5.38
C ARG A 229 -17.87 -18.81 4.87
N ARG A 230 -17.29 -17.61 4.82
CA ARG A 230 -17.96 -16.36 4.42
C ARG A 230 -18.01 -16.14 2.90
N PHE A 231 -17.11 -16.79 2.16
CA PHE A 231 -16.98 -16.64 0.71
C PHE A 231 -18.22 -17.07 -0.11
N PRO A 232 -18.94 -18.16 0.20
CA PRO A 232 -20.15 -18.55 -0.54
C PRO A 232 -21.28 -17.53 -0.44
N ASP A 233 -21.51 -16.95 0.74
CA ASP A 233 -22.56 -15.93 0.96
C ASP A 233 -22.19 -14.63 0.24
N LEU A 234 -20.94 -14.19 0.41
CA LEU A 234 -20.36 -13.07 -0.32
C LEU A 234 -20.50 -13.25 -1.83
N ALA A 235 -20.29 -14.48 -2.32
CA ALA A 235 -20.36 -14.79 -3.73
C ALA A 235 -21.78 -14.65 -4.30
N GLN A 236 -22.78 -15.15 -3.56
CA GLN A 236 -24.19 -14.99 -3.92
C GLN A 236 -24.60 -13.51 -3.94
N CYS A 237 -24.16 -12.70 -2.99
CA CYS A 237 -24.47 -11.27 -2.94
C CYS A 237 -23.88 -10.47 -4.11
N ILE A 238 -22.66 -10.80 -4.57
CA ILE A 238 -22.02 -10.09 -5.69
C ILE A 238 -22.60 -10.52 -7.04
N PHE A 239 -22.82 -11.81 -7.29
CA PHE A 239 -23.17 -12.35 -8.61
C PHE A 239 -24.67 -12.48 -8.84
N GLN A 240 -25.42 -11.42 -8.49
CA GLN A 240 -26.82 -11.28 -8.85
C GLN A 240 -26.95 -11.11 -10.37
N PRO A 241 -27.67 -12.00 -11.09
CA PRO A 241 -27.90 -11.86 -12.52
C PRO A 241 -28.62 -10.56 -12.84
N GLY A 242 -28.19 -9.82 -13.87
CA GLY A 242 -28.80 -8.52 -14.18
C GLY A 242 -30.28 -8.61 -14.54
N TYR A 243 -30.74 -9.73 -15.10
CA TYR A 243 -32.11 -9.93 -15.61
C TYR A 243 -32.58 -11.38 -15.45
N SER A 244 -33.89 -11.56 -15.19
CA SER A 244 -34.58 -12.86 -15.22
C SER A 244 -35.02 -13.28 -16.64
N LEU A 245 -35.21 -12.30 -17.55
CA LEU A 245 -35.74 -12.51 -18.91
C LEU A 245 -34.80 -13.32 -19.84
N SER A 246 -33.50 -13.37 -19.52
CA SER A 246 -32.51 -14.22 -20.22
C SER A 246 -32.86 -15.71 -20.18
N ARG A 247 -33.68 -16.13 -19.21
CA ARG A 247 -34.17 -17.51 -19.05
C ARG A 247 -35.20 -17.93 -20.10
N LEU A 248 -35.78 -16.98 -20.85
CA LEU A 248 -36.76 -17.23 -21.91
C LEU A 248 -36.16 -17.06 -23.31
N TRP A 249 -35.25 -16.09 -23.52
CA TRP A 249 -34.56 -15.87 -24.79
C TRP A 249 -33.05 -15.61 -24.61
N PRO A 250 -32.18 -16.65 -24.71
CA PRO A 250 -30.74 -16.52 -24.49
C PRO A 250 -30.03 -15.54 -25.44
N TRP A 251 -30.42 -15.47 -26.72
CA TRP A 251 -29.80 -14.58 -27.70
C TRP A 251 -30.13 -13.10 -27.45
N LEU A 252 -31.35 -12.79 -27.00
CA LEU A 252 -31.68 -11.46 -26.47
C LEU A 252 -30.86 -11.13 -25.22
N GLY A 253 -30.59 -12.12 -24.36
CA GLY A 253 -29.65 -11.97 -23.24
C GLY A 253 -28.25 -11.53 -23.69
N CYS A 254 -27.71 -12.14 -24.76
CA CYS A 254 -26.42 -11.76 -25.32
C CYS A 254 -26.41 -10.32 -25.86
N ILE A 255 -27.46 -9.93 -26.60
CA ILE A 255 -27.62 -8.56 -27.14
C ILE A 255 -27.77 -7.53 -26.01
N LEU A 256 -28.55 -7.84 -24.97
CA LEU A 256 -28.74 -6.95 -23.82
C LEU A 256 -27.46 -6.78 -22.99
N ASN A 257 -26.67 -7.85 -22.82
CA ASN A 257 -25.37 -7.79 -22.16
C ASN A 257 -24.35 -6.96 -22.95
N LEU A 258 -24.35 -7.05 -24.29
CA LEU A 258 -23.59 -6.18 -25.20
C LEU A 258 -23.99 -4.70 -25.05
N VAL A 259 -25.29 -4.41 -24.99
CA VAL A 259 -25.82 -3.03 -24.91
C VAL A 259 -25.67 -2.41 -23.51
N ARG A 260 -25.52 -3.21 -22.45
CA ARG A 260 -25.41 -2.73 -21.05
C ARG A 260 -24.06 -2.96 -20.36
N ASP A 261 -23.06 -3.49 -21.07
CA ASP A 261 -21.66 -3.62 -20.60
C ASP A 261 -21.52 -4.48 -19.33
N GLY A 262 -22.20 -5.63 -19.28
CA GLY A 262 -22.07 -6.61 -18.18
C GLY A 262 -23.25 -7.58 -18.01
N ALA A 263 -22.97 -8.81 -17.59
CA ALA A 263 -23.96 -9.86 -17.32
C ALA A 263 -24.53 -9.85 -15.88
N TYR A 264 -23.80 -9.28 -14.92
CA TYR A 264 -24.19 -9.21 -13.50
C TYR A 264 -24.47 -7.76 -13.07
N ASP A 265 -25.29 -7.60 -12.03
CA ASP A 265 -25.53 -6.27 -11.45
C ASP A 265 -24.24 -5.69 -10.85
N SER A 266 -23.65 -4.74 -11.57
CA SER A 266 -22.47 -4.00 -11.12
C SER A 266 -22.74 -3.14 -9.87
N GLY A 267 -24.01 -2.85 -9.58
CA GLY A 267 -24.47 -2.26 -8.32
C GLY A 267 -24.56 -3.26 -7.17
N ALA A 268 -24.66 -4.57 -7.41
CA ALA A 268 -24.59 -5.61 -6.37
C ALA A 268 -23.16 -5.78 -5.88
N LEU A 269 -22.19 -5.78 -6.81
CA LEU A 269 -20.75 -5.71 -6.51
C LEU A 269 -20.42 -4.47 -5.65
N GLU A 270 -20.87 -3.28 -6.05
CA GLU A 270 -20.63 -2.04 -5.28
C GLU A 270 -21.28 -2.08 -3.89
N ARG A 271 -22.55 -2.52 -3.78
CA ARG A 271 -23.26 -2.63 -2.49
C ARG A 271 -22.58 -3.63 -1.54
N THR A 272 -22.18 -4.79 -2.05
CA THR A 272 -21.53 -5.83 -1.24
C THR A 272 -20.13 -5.41 -0.81
N LEU A 273 -19.34 -4.79 -1.69
CA LEU A 273 -18.04 -4.22 -1.31
C LEU A 273 -18.18 -3.04 -0.34
N GLN A 274 -19.28 -2.28 -0.39
CA GLN A 274 -19.61 -1.25 0.60
C GLN A 274 -20.05 -1.82 1.97
N GLN A 275 -20.57 -3.06 2.02
CA GLN A 275 -20.87 -3.75 3.29
C GLN A 275 -19.62 -4.35 3.94
N VAL A 276 -18.69 -4.88 3.13
CA VAL A 276 -17.44 -5.50 3.62
C VAL A 276 -16.34 -4.48 3.92
N CYS A 277 -16.19 -3.44 3.10
CA CYS A 277 -15.20 -2.40 3.33
C CYS A 277 -15.73 -1.32 4.28
N GLN A 278 -15.00 -1.06 5.36
CA GLN A 278 -15.26 0.06 6.27
C GLN A 278 -15.48 1.39 5.50
N PRO A 279 -16.58 2.13 5.77
CA PRO A 279 -16.87 3.39 5.09
C PRO A 279 -15.70 4.39 5.14
N GLY A 280 -15.37 4.98 4.00
CA GLY A 280 -14.30 5.96 3.89
C GLY A 280 -12.87 5.41 3.91
N ARG A 281 -12.64 4.11 4.16
CA ARG A 281 -11.30 3.49 4.16
C ARG A 281 -10.64 3.62 2.79
N ARG A 282 -9.37 4.03 2.77
CA ARG A 282 -8.54 4.21 1.58
C ARG A 282 -7.37 3.23 1.58
N VAL A 283 -6.82 2.91 0.41
CA VAL A 283 -5.77 1.88 0.28
C VAL A 283 -4.52 2.23 1.10
N PHE A 284 -4.08 3.49 1.08
CA PHE A 284 -2.87 3.93 1.79
C PHE A 284 -3.11 4.49 3.22
N ASP A 285 -4.36 4.48 3.72
CA ASP A 285 -4.67 4.99 5.07
C ASP A 285 -4.47 3.90 6.14
N VAL A 286 -3.73 4.20 7.23
CA VAL A 286 -3.59 3.27 8.35
C VAL A 286 -4.77 3.39 9.32
N MET A 287 -5.34 2.24 9.70
CA MET A 287 -6.49 2.13 10.61
C MET A 287 -6.09 1.39 11.89
N PRO A 288 -5.91 2.09 13.02
CA PRO A 288 -5.83 1.45 14.34
C PRO A 288 -7.09 0.60 14.62
N PRO A 289 -6.98 -0.49 15.40
CA PRO A 289 -5.78 -0.99 16.10
C PRO A 289 -4.90 -1.94 15.25
N VAL A 290 -5.09 -1.98 13.93
CA VAL A 290 -4.42 -2.97 13.06
C VAL A 290 -2.92 -2.66 12.93
N ALA A 291 -2.07 -3.68 13.09
CA ALA A 291 -0.64 -3.58 12.85
C ALA A 291 -0.35 -3.29 11.35
N ALA A 292 0.18 -2.10 11.08
CA ALA A 292 0.65 -1.72 9.75
C ALA A 292 2.01 -2.38 9.44
N GLY A 293 2.45 -2.29 8.17
CA GLY A 293 3.69 -2.89 7.70
C GLY A 293 3.51 -4.17 6.87
N ARG A 294 2.34 -4.84 6.98
CA ARG A 294 1.87 -5.82 5.98
C ARG A 294 1.57 -5.10 4.66
N ARG A 295 2.23 -5.51 3.58
CA ARG A 295 2.16 -4.85 2.29
C ARG A 295 1.10 -5.52 1.40
N LEU A 296 0.24 -4.73 0.78
CA LEU A 296 -0.83 -5.18 -0.13
C LEU A 296 -0.69 -4.48 -1.48
N ALA A 297 -0.75 -5.24 -2.57
CA ALA A 297 -0.83 -4.74 -3.94
C ALA A 297 -2.06 -5.33 -4.64
N ILE A 298 -3.11 -4.53 -4.83
CA ILE A 298 -4.29 -4.92 -5.61
C ILE A 298 -4.02 -4.59 -7.09
N VAL A 299 -4.30 -5.53 -8.00
CA VAL A 299 -4.05 -5.38 -9.45
C VAL A 299 -5.36 -5.19 -10.22
N ALA A 300 -5.35 -4.23 -11.14
CA ALA A 300 -6.36 -3.98 -12.18
C ALA A 300 -5.65 -3.78 -13.54
N SER A 301 -6.41 -3.59 -14.62
CA SER A 301 -5.88 -3.19 -15.94
C SER A 301 -6.55 -1.90 -16.42
N ARG A 302 -5.83 -1.03 -17.13
CA ARG A 302 -6.45 0.12 -17.83
C ARG A 302 -7.09 -0.35 -19.14
N THR A 303 -8.25 0.18 -19.52
CA THR A 303 -8.95 -0.24 -20.74
C THR A 303 -8.31 0.25 -22.04
N SER A 304 -7.67 1.43 -22.03
CA SER A 304 -7.18 2.09 -23.25
C SER A 304 -5.90 1.48 -23.86
N ASP A 305 -5.08 0.83 -23.04
CA ASP A 305 -3.78 0.25 -23.44
C ASP A 305 -3.56 -1.16 -22.86
N GLY A 306 -4.49 -1.65 -22.03
CA GLY A 306 -4.37 -2.91 -21.28
C GLY A 306 -3.38 -2.86 -20.12
N LYS A 307 -2.67 -1.75 -19.89
CA LYS A 307 -1.52 -1.69 -18.97
C LYS A 307 -1.98 -2.03 -17.55
N PRO A 308 -1.32 -2.96 -16.83
CA PRO A 308 -1.68 -3.26 -15.45
C PRO A 308 -1.49 -2.02 -14.58
N VAL A 309 -2.41 -1.84 -13.62
CA VAL A 309 -2.44 -0.73 -12.67
C VAL A 309 -2.48 -1.31 -11.26
N VAL A 310 -1.46 -0.99 -10.46
CA VAL A 310 -1.28 -1.50 -9.10
C VAL A 310 -1.67 -0.45 -8.07
N PHE A 311 -2.51 -0.85 -7.13
CA PHE A 311 -2.93 -0.09 -5.96
C PHE A 311 -2.18 -0.60 -4.71
N PRO A 312 -1.05 0.02 -4.31
CA PRO A 312 -0.29 -0.39 -3.13
C PRO A 312 -0.82 0.26 -1.84
N ASN A 313 -0.72 -0.43 -0.70
CA ASN A 313 -0.87 0.17 0.63
C ASN A 313 0.44 0.74 1.22
N TYR A 314 1.45 0.95 0.36
CA TYR A 314 2.83 1.34 0.69
C TYR A 314 3.42 2.22 -0.43
N ARG A 315 4.65 2.74 -0.25
CA ARG A 315 5.38 3.39 -1.35
C ARG A 315 6.75 2.77 -1.65
N GLY A 316 7.43 2.20 -0.68
CA GLY A 316 8.77 1.64 -0.89
C GLY A 316 9.84 2.70 -1.14
N VAL A 317 11.08 2.24 -1.30
CA VAL A 317 12.29 3.08 -1.20
C VAL A 317 12.90 3.41 -2.56
N ARG A 318 12.72 2.56 -3.58
CA ARG A 318 13.27 2.81 -4.92
C ARG A 318 12.39 3.73 -5.76
N HIS A 319 13.00 4.79 -6.29
CA HIS A 319 12.49 5.49 -7.46
C HIS A 319 12.53 4.56 -8.68
N ARG A 320 11.55 4.69 -9.58
CA ARG A 320 11.33 3.76 -10.70
C ARG A 320 11.86 4.32 -12.02
N ALA A 321 12.30 3.43 -12.91
CA ALA A 321 12.55 3.76 -14.32
C ALA A 321 11.25 4.22 -15.01
N VAL A 322 11.40 5.03 -16.05
CA VAL A 322 10.29 5.64 -16.80
C VAL A 322 9.44 4.57 -17.50
N ASP A 323 10.09 3.64 -18.21
CA ASP A 323 9.43 2.55 -18.93
C ASP A 323 9.17 1.33 -18.05
N SER A 324 8.16 1.45 -17.19
CA SER A 324 7.65 0.31 -16.44
C SER A 324 6.59 -0.49 -17.20
N ALA A 325 6.64 -1.82 -17.10
CA ALA A 325 5.60 -2.74 -17.58
C ALA A 325 4.21 -2.51 -16.96
N TYR A 326 4.10 -1.91 -15.76
CA TYR A 326 2.83 -1.60 -15.12
C TYR A 326 2.84 -0.22 -14.45
N GLN A 327 1.70 0.47 -14.45
CA GLN A 327 1.54 1.70 -13.67
C GLN A 327 1.38 1.32 -12.20
N ARG A 328 2.05 2.04 -11.29
CA ARG A 328 1.73 1.99 -9.87
C ARG A 328 1.13 3.32 -9.43
N ILE A 329 0.06 3.25 -8.64
CA ILE A 329 -0.60 4.43 -8.09
C ILE A 329 0.27 4.98 -6.95
N VAL A 330 0.58 6.27 -7.04
CA VAL A 330 1.23 7.02 -5.97
C VAL A 330 0.26 8.08 -5.48
N SER A 331 -0.22 7.89 -4.25
CA SER A 331 -1.17 8.80 -3.61
C SER A 331 -0.46 10.11 -3.18
N HIS A 332 -0.37 11.13 -4.03
CA HIS A 332 0.26 12.41 -3.64
C HIS A 332 -0.65 13.31 -2.78
N GLY A 333 -1.88 12.90 -2.48
CA GLY A 333 -2.80 13.61 -1.60
C GLY A 333 -4.11 12.86 -1.36
N ALA A 334 -5.01 13.44 -0.54
CA ALA A 334 -6.28 12.81 -0.18
C ALA A 334 -7.27 12.66 -1.36
N SER A 335 -7.12 13.44 -2.43
CA SER A 335 -7.86 13.27 -3.69
C SER A 335 -7.38 12.05 -4.49
N GLN A 336 -6.09 11.71 -4.39
CA GLN A 336 -5.44 10.66 -5.19
C GLN A 336 -5.34 9.31 -4.46
N ASN A 337 -5.46 9.26 -3.13
CA ASN A 337 -5.53 7.99 -2.37
C ASN A 337 -6.93 7.35 -2.56
N PRO A 338 -7.10 6.30 -3.36
CA PRO A 338 -8.43 5.79 -3.68
C PRO A 338 -9.08 5.10 -2.47
N LEU A 339 -10.41 5.12 -2.43
CA LEU A 339 -11.17 4.28 -1.50
C LEU A 339 -10.85 2.81 -1.75
N LEU A 340 -10.70 2.01 -0.70
CA LEU A 340 -10.36 0.58 -0.81
C LEU A 340 -11.40 -0.17 -1.63
N ARG A 341 -12.70 0.11 -1.41
CA ARG A 341 -13.77 -0.45 -2.24
C ARG A 341 -13.62 -0.10 -3.73
N LYS A 342 -13.20 1.13 -4.08
CA LYS A 342 -12.98 1.51 -5.49
C LYS A 342 -11.80 0.76 -6.12
N ALA A 343 -10.74 0.46 -5.37
CA ALA A 343 -9.64 -0.36 -5.86
C ALA A 343 -10.10 -1.80 -6.15
N LEU A 344 -10.92 -2.38 -5.26
CA LEU A 344 -11.53 -3.71 -5.45
C LEU A 344 -12.55 -3.73 -6.59
N GLU A 345 -13.43 -2.72 -6.67
CA GLU A 345 -14.39 -2.52 -7.76
C GLU A 345 -13.68 -2.46 -9.12
N CYS A 346 -12.54 -1.78 -9.24
CA CYS A 346 -11.73 -1.77 -10.46
C CYS A 346 -11.05 -3.12 -10.72
N SER A 347 -10.46 -3.71 -9.68
CA SER A 347 -9.76 -5.00 -9.75
C SER A 347 -10.66 -6.16 -10.20
N ALA A 348 -11.95 -6.11 -9.84
CA ALA A 348 -12.94 -7.15 -10.14
C ALA A 348 -13.93 -6.79 -11.28
N ALA A 349 -13.73 -5.67 -11.99
CA ALA A 349 -14.56 -5.27 -13.11
C ALA A 349 -14.23 -6.09 -14.39
N ALA A 350 -14.54 -7.39 -14.35
CA ALA A 350 -14.19 -8.33 -15.40
C ALA A 350 -15.02 -8.08 -16.66
N PRO A 351 -14.40 -7.91 -17.85
CA PRO A 351 -15.12 -7.70 -19.11
C PRO A 351 -16.21 -8.76 -19.32
N TRP A 352 -17.33 -8.34 -19.92
CA TRP A 352 -18.57 -9.12 -20.10
C TRP A 352 -19.32 -9.48 -18.80
N PHE A 353 -18.66 -9.54 -17.65
CA PHE A 353 -19.30 -9.86 -16.36
C PHE A 353 -19.73 -8.60 -15.60
N PHE A 354 -18.87 -7.59 -15.50
CA PHE A 354 -19.13 -6.33 -14.80
C PHE A 354 -18.66 -5.12 -15.60
N ARG A 355 -19.37 -4.00 -15.40
CA ARG A 355 -19.07 -2.73 -16.04
C ARG A 355 -17.76 -2.15 -15.52
N SER A 356 -16.91 -1.74 -16.46
CA SER A 356 -15.64 -1.04 -16.20
C SER A 356 -15.84 0.24 -15.36
N LYS A 357 -14.82 0.59 -14.56
CA LYS A 357 -14.90 1.63 -13.52
C LYS A 357 -13.97 2.80 -13.82
N HIS A 358 -14.49 4.03 -13.84
CA HIS A 358 -13.69 5.23 -14.01
C HIS A 358 -13.06 5.69 -12.69
N LEU A 359 -11.73 5.85 -12.66
CA LEU A 359 -10.99 6.45 -11.55
C LEU A 359 -10.33 7.77 -11.97
N PRO A 360 -10.67 8.92 -11.34
CA PRO A 360 -10.10 10.21 -11.68
C PRO A 360 -8.57 10.23 -11.67
N GLY A 361 -7.97 10.81 -12.70
CA GLY A 361 -6.52 10.89 -12.88
C GLY A 361 -5.85 9.62 -13.42
N ILE A 362 -6.59 8.53 -13.66
CA ILE A 362 -6.08 7.30 -14.29
C ILE A 362 -6.88 6.91 -15.53
N GLY A 363 -8.18 7.21 -15.56
CA GLY A 363 -9.08 6.85 -16.65
C GLY A 363 -9.95 5.65 -16.29
N VAL A 364 -10.35 4.87 -17.29
CA VAL A 364 -11.23 3.71 -17.10
C VAL A 364 -10.38 2.45 -16.84
N LEU A 365 -10.76 1.73 -15.78
CA LEU A 365 -10.11 0.52 -15.31
C LEU A 365 -11.08 -0.67 -15.39
N GLN A 366 -10.50 -1.84 -15.63
CA GLN A 366 -11.14 -3.15 -15.68
C GLN A 366 -10.29 -4.14 -14.88
N ASP A 367 -10.77 -5.38 -14.78
CA ASP A 367 -10.13 -6.45 -14.02
C ASP A 367 -8.67 -6.72 -14.44
N GLY A 368 -7.85 -7.14 -13.47
CA GLY A 368 -6.41 -7.35 -13.68
C GLY A 368 -6.09 -8.51 -14.62
N GLY A 369 -7.02 -9.46 -14.82
CA GLY A 369 -6.85 -10.65 -15.64
C GLY A 369 -6.52 -10.41 -17.09
N VAL A 370 -6.98 -9.28 -17.64
CA VAL A 370 -6.80 -8.93 -19.05
C VAL A 370 -5.32 -8.89 -19.45
N ARG A 371 -4.39 -8.65 -18.51
CA ARG A 371 -2.93 -8.77 -18.74
C ARG A 371 -2.12 -9.41 -17.61
N ALA A 372 -2.66 -9.54 -16.39
CA ALA A 372 -1.90 -9.91 -15.19
C ALA A 372 -2.68 -10.85 -14.23
N ASN A 373 -3.41 -11.83 -14.78
CA ASN A 373 -4.18 -12.82 -14.01
C ASN A 373 -3.38 -13.39 -12.82
N ASN A 374 -2.17 -13.89 -13.08
CA ASN A 374 -1.22 -14.26 -12.06
C ASN A 374 -0.27 -13.07 -11.77
N PRO A 375 -0.28 -12.48 -10.55
CA PRO A 375 0.51 -11.30 -10.24
C PRO A 375 1.97 -11.58 -9.84
N HIS A 376 2.51 -12.81 -9.95
CA HIS A 376 3.85 -13.16 -9.43
C HIS A 376 4.97 -12.20 -9.87
N GLY A 377 5.01 -11.81 -11.15
CA GLY A 377 6.02 -10.89 -11.68
C GLY A 377 5.89 -9.46 -11.14
N ILE A 378 4.65 -9.00 -10.92
CA ILE A 378 4.35 -7.72 -10.27
C ILE A 378 4.78 -7.79 -8.79
N ALA A 379 4.46 -8.89 -8.10
CA ALA A 379 4.80 -9.11 -6.70
C ALA A 379 6.31 -9.18 -6.47
N GLN A 380 7.05 -9.84 -7.37
CA GLN A 380 8.51 -9.91 -7.32
C GLN A 380 9.16 -8.54 -7.52
N GLU A 381 8.61 -7.70 -8.39
CA GLU A 381 9.15 -6.35 -8.64
C GLU A 381 8.79 -5.34 -7.55
N GLU A 382 7.54 -5.33 -7.05
CA GLU A 382 7.18 -4.53 -5.87
C GLU A 382 8.00 -4.92 -4.63
N CYS A 383 8.30 -6.21 -4.45
CA CYS A 383 9.22 -6.69 -3.42
C CYS A 383 10.60 -5.99 -3.48
N ARG A 384 11.19 -5.85 -4.68
CA ARG A 384 12.45 -5.09 -4.88
C ARG A 384 12.30 -3.59 -4.65
N ILE A 385 11.11 -3.02 -4.86
CA ILE A 385 10.82 -1.60 -4.64
C ILE A 385 10.68 -1.30 -3.14
N ILE A 386 10.05 -2.19 -2.36
CA ILE A 386 9.89 -2.07 -0.91
C ILE A 386 11.21 -2.34 -0.18
N TRP A 387 11.88 -3.47 -0.49
CA TRP A 387 13.06 -3.96 0.23
C TRP A 387 14.30 -4.08 -0.69
N PRO A 388 14.85 -2.97 -1.21
CA PRO A 388 15.98 -3.01 -2.14
C PRO A 388 17.24 -3.70 -1.55
N SER A 389 17.43 -3.62 -0.23
CA SER A 389 18.54 -4.27 0.49
C SER A 389 18.43 -5.80 0.54
N ALA A 390 17.24 -6.37 0.44
CA ALA A 390 17.04 -7.83 0.45
C ALA A 390 17.33 -8.47 -0.91
N GLN A 391 17.24 -7.68 -2.00
CA GLN A 391 17.39 -8.03 -3.43
C GLN A 391 16.39 -9.07 -3.99
N ALA A 392 15.98 -10.06 -3.20
CA ALA A 392 15.01 -11.09 -3.50
C ALA A 392 14.13 -11.39 -2.27
N HIS A 393 13.12 -12.24 -2.46
CA HIS A 393 12.33 -12.85 -1.38
C HIS A 393 13.02 -14.11 -0.83
N ASP A 394 12.66 -14.56 0.38
CA ASP A 394 13.06 -15.89 0.87
C ASP A 394 12.08 -16.97 0.38
N LEU A 395 10.80 -16.61 0.23
CA LEU A 395 9.75 -17.49 -0.29
C LEU A 395 8.75 -16.67 -1.10
N LEU A 396 8.37 -17.16 -2.28
CA LEU A 396 7.21 -16.69 -3.03
C LEU A 396 6.24 -17.85 -3.23
N VAL A 397 5.00 -17.66 -2.78
CA VAL A 397 3.89 -18.61 -2.99
C VAL A 397 2.94 -18.00 -4.01
N SER A 398 2.86 -18.57 -5.21
CA SER A 398 1.80 -18.23 -6.19
C SER A 398 0.69 -19.27 -6.07
N VAL A 399 -0.55 -18.81 -5.86
CA VAL A 399 -1.71 -19.71 -5.72
C VAL A 399 -2.66 -19.48 -6.89
N GLY A 400 -2.57 -20.40 -7.86
CA GLY A 400 -3.43 -20.46 -9.03
C GLY A 400 -4.78 -21.11 -8.74
N MET A 401 -5.75 -20.85 -9.62
CA MET A 401 -7.15 -21.28 -9.44
C MET A 401 -7.51 -22.61 -10.10
N GLY A 402 -6.49 -23.42 -10.43
CA GLY A 402 -6.61 -24.59 -11.29
C GLY A 402 -6.77 -24.22 -12.77
N TYR A 403 -6.49 -25.18 -13.64
CA TYR A 403 -6.62 -25.07 -15.10
C TYR A 403 -7.46 -26.24 -15.63
N VAL A 404 -8.08 -26.04 -16.79
CA VAL A 404 -8.76 -27.11 -17.53
C VAL A 404 -7.82 -27.55 -18.65
N LEU A 405 -7.56 -28.85 -18.76
CA LEU A 405 -6.99 -29.44 -19.97
C LEU A 405 -8.09 -29.47 -21.03
N LEU A 406 -7.82 -28.82 -22.17
CA LEU A 406 -8.64 -28.80 -23.38
C LEU A 406 -8.01 -29.70 -24.44
#